data_AF-A0A1C5IZ13-F1
#
_entry.id   AF-A0A1C5IZ13-F1
#
_cell.length_a   1.000
_cell.length_b   1.000
_cell.length_c   1.000
_cell.angle_alpha   90.00
_cell.angle_beta   90.00
_cell.angle_gamma   90.00
#
_symmetry.space_group_name_H-M   'P 1'
#
loop_
_entity.id
_entity.type
_entity.pdbx_description
1 polymer ?
#
loop_
_entity_poly.entity_id
_entity_poly.type
_entity_poly.pdbx_seq_one_letter_code
_entity_poly.pdbx_strand_id
1 'polypeptide(L)' 'MADTIAETVDLLYTIDQDKLTPDQQIALGSALATLAQAERLEQINERLRSIHQVLNTWAMKSTLEGGR' A
#
# COMPACT_ATOMS: atom_id res chain seq x y z
N MET A 1 -4.15 -7.87 4.91
CA MET A 1 -3.85 -7.17 3.64
C MET A 1 -2.34 -7.09 3.44
N ALA A 2 -1.59 -6.59 4.42
CA ALA A 2 -0.11 -6.66 4.40
C ALA A 2 0.42 -8.09 4.15
N ASP A 3 -0.15 -9.10 4.82
CA ASP A 3 0.26 -10.51 4.62
C ASP A 3 0.00 -11.01 3.19
N THR A 4 -1.09 -10.58 2.56
CA THR A 4 -1.48 -11.00 1.21
C THR A 4 -0.60 -10.36 0.13
N ILE A 5 -0.18 -9.10 0.34
CA ILE A 5 0.77 -8.41 -0.55
C ILE A 5 2.15 -9.04 -0.43
N ALA A 6 2.64 -9.27 0.79
CA ALA A 6 3.93 -9.90 1.04
C ALA A 6 4.02 -11.33 0.46
N GLU A 7 2.98 -12.14 0.62
CA GLU A 7 2.92 -13.49 0.05
C GLU A 7 2.88 -13.48 -1.49
N THR A 8 2.15 -12.52 -2.07
CA THR A 8 2.11 -12.33 -3.53
C THR A 8 3.46 -11.86 -4.08
N VAL A 9 4.15 -10.96 -3.37
CA VAL A 9 5.50 -10.49 -3.69
C VAL A 9 6.47 -11.66 -3.75
N ASP A 10 6.48 -12.49 -2.71
CA ASP A 10 7.41 -13.62 -2.58
C ASP A 10 7.19 -14.65 -3.71
N LEU A 11 5.92 -14.96 -4.00
CA LEU A 11 5.56 -15.82 -5.14
C LEU A 11 6.02 -15.24 -6.48
N LEU A 12 5.82 -13.95 -6.73
CA LEU A 12 6.20 -13.32 -8.00
C LEU A 12 7.73 -13.24 -8.19
N TYR A 13 8.50 -13.03 -7.11
CA TYR A 13 9.96 -12.97 -7.18
C TYR A 13 10.63 -14.34 -7.37
N THR A 14 9.92 -15.44 -7.14
CA THR A 14 10.43 -16.80 -7.44
C THR A 14 10.31 -17.20 -8.91
N ILE A 15 9.65 -16.38 -9.74
CA ILE A 15 9.42 -16.71 -11.15
C ILE A 15 10.67 -16.44 -11.99
N ASP A 16 11.17 -17.49 -12.65
CA ASP A 16 12.25 -17.43 -13.62
C ASP A 16 11.73 -16.88 -14.96
N GLN A 17 11.97 -15.58 -15.20
CA GLN A 17 11.43 -14.85 -16.35
C GLN A 17 11.96 -15.33 -17.70
N ASP A 18 13.15 -15.92 -17.72
CA ASP A 18 13.80 -16.42 -18.94
C ASP A 18 13.16 -17.72 -19.46
N LYS A 19 12.36 -18.38 -18.63
CA LYS A 19 11.61 -19.60 -18.98
C LYS A 19 10.15 -19.36 -19.33
N LEU A 20 9.69 -18.12 -19.25
CA LEU A 20 8.32 -17.76 -19.53
C LEU A 20 8.07 -17.61 -21.03
N THR A 21 6.89 -18.04 -21.47
CA THR A 21 6.40 -17.67 -22.80
C THR A 21 6.10 -16.16 -22.84
N PRO A 22 6.04 -15.54 -24.03
CA PRO A 22 5.70 -14.12 -24.14
C PRO A 22 4.38 -13.76 -23.44
N ASP A 23 3.35 -14.59 -23.55
CA ASP A 23 2.06 -14.37 -22.88
C ASP A 23 2.18 -14.42 -21.35
N GLN A 24 3.02 -15.33 -20.82
CA GLN A 24 3.30 -15.41 -19.38
C GLN A 24 4.11 -14.22 -18.88
N GLN A 25 5.02 -13.68 -19.69
CA GLN A 25 5.73 -12.43 -19.37
C GLN A 25 4.77 -11.23 -19.32
N ILE A 26 3.79 -11.17 -20.23
CA ILE A 26 2.74 -10.14 -20.22
C ILE A 26 1.86 -10.27 -18.97
N ALA A 27 1.48 -11.50 -18.61
CA ALA A 27 0.72 -11.78 -17.40
C ALA A 27 1.50 -11.40 -16.13
N LEU A 28 2.79 -11.73 -16.07
CA LEU A 28 3.69 -11.34 -14.97
C LEU A 28 3.81 -9.82 -14.86
N GLY A 29 4.01 -9.11 -15.98
CA GLY A 29 4.06 -7.65 -16.00
C GLY A 29 2.77 -7.01 -15.48
N SER A 30 1.62 -7.59 -15.83
CA SER A 30 0.32 -7.14 -15.32
C SER A 30 0.18 -7.38 -13.81
N ALA A 31 0.59 -8.55 -13.31
CA ALA A 31 0.59 -8.88 -11.89
C ALA A 31 1.48 -7.93 -11.07
N LEU A 32 2.68 -7.63 -11.56
CA LEU A 32 3.60 -6.66 -10.95
C LEU A 32 3.01 -5.24 -10.94
N ALA A 33 2.35 -4.82 -12.02
CA ALA A 33 1.70 -3.51 -12.08
C ALA A 33 0.53 -3.41 -11.07
N THR A 34 -0.28 -4.45 -10.92
CA THR A 34 -1.34 -4.52 -9.92
C THR A 34 -0.79 -4.48 -8.49
N LEU A 35 0.31 -5.21 -8.24
CA LEU A 35 0.99 -5.19 -6.95
C LEU A 35 1.48 -3.79 -6.58
N ALA A 36 2.17 -3.10 -7.49
CA ALA A 36 2.64 -1.73 -7.27
C ALA A 36 1.49 -0.74 -6.99
N GLN A 37 0.33 -0.94 -7.64
CA GLN A 37 -0.86 -0.14 -7.38
C GLN A 37 -1.43 -0.40 -5.98
N ALA A 38 -1.46 -1.65 -5.53
CA ALA A 38 -1.92 -2.03 -4.19
C ALA A 38 -1.02 -1.44 -3.09
N GLU A 39 0.31 -1.51 -3.25
CA GLU A 39 1.27 -0.90 -2.32
C GLU A 39 1.07 0.62 -2.22
N ARG A 40 0.86 1.30 -3.35
CA ARG A 40 0.58 2.73 -3.36
C ARG A 40 -0.70 3.07 -2.62
N LEU A 41 -1.75 2.25 -2.75
CA LEU A 41 -3.00 2.46 -2.04
C LEU A 41 -2.82 2.31 -0.52
N GLU A 42 -2.05 1.31 -0.08
CA GLU A 42 -1.72 1.11 1.33
C GLU A 42 -0.97 2.33 1.89
N GLN A 43 0.02 2.86 1.16
CA GLN A 43 0.74 4.07 1.55
C GLN A 43 -0.18 5.30 1.65
N ILE A 44 -1.15 5.44 0.74
CA ILE A 44 -2.15 6.52 0.80
C ILE A 44 -3.01 6.38 2.05
N ASN A 45 -3.46 5.16 2.34
CA ASN A 45 -4.30 4.89 3.51
C ASN A 45 -3.56 5.23 4.82
N GLU A 46 -2.29 4.84 4.94
CA GLU A 46 -1.48 5.16 6.11
C GLU A 46 -1.28 6.68 6.27
N ARG A 47 -1.01 7.40 5.17
CA ARG A 47 -0.91 8.86 5.19
C ARG A 47 -2.22 9.51 5.63
N LEU A 48 -3.37 9.04 5.15
CA LEU A 48 -4.69 9.54 5.56
C LEU A 48 -4.92 9.30 7.06
N ARG A 49 -4.54 8.13 7.58
CA ARG A 49 -4.64 7.82 9.00
C ARG A 49 -3.79 8.76 9.86
N SER A 50 -2.55 9.02 9.44
CA SER A 50 -1.67 9.99 10.12
C SER A 50 -2.24 11.41 10.09
N ILE A 51 -2.75 11.87 8.96
CA ILE A 51 -3.43 13.18 8.85
C ILE A 51 -4.62 13.25 9.82
N HIS A 52 -5.43 12.19 9.89
CA HIS A 52 -6.56 12.14 10.81
C HIS A 52 -6.13 12.24 12.29
N GLN A 53 -5.03 11.57 12.67
CA GLN A 53 -4.46 11.67 14.02
C GLN A 53 -3.99 13.09 14.35
N VAL A 54 -3.30 13.76 13.40
CA VAL A 54 -2.86 15.14 13.57
C VAL A 54 -4.07 16.06 13.74
N LEU A 55 -5.08 15.95 12.87
CA LEU A 55 -6.30 16.76 12.95
C LEU A 55 -7.03 16.58 14.29
N ASN A 56 -7.19 15.33 14.77
CA ASN A 56 -7.81 15.07 16.07
C ASN A 56 -7.00 15.64 17.23
N THR A 57 -5.67 15.59 17.15
CA THR A 57 -4.78 16.19 18.17
C THR A 57 -4.96 17.70 18.23
N TRP A 58 -5.06 18.36 17.07
CA TRP A 58 -5.31 19.80 17.00
C TRP A 58 -6.68 20.18 17.54
N ALA A 59 -7.74 19.42 17.20
CA ALA A 59 -9.08 19.63 17.73
C ALA A 59 -9.15 19.42 19.26
N MET A 60 -8.40 18.46 19.79
CA MET A 60 -8.32 18.22 21.24
C MET A 60 -7.57 19.34 21.97
N LYS A 61 -6.54 19.93 21.34
CA LYS A 61 -5.84 21.10 21.90
C LYS A 61 -6.71 22.36 21.88
N SER A 62 -7.42 22.63 20.78
CA SER A 62 -8.27 23.83 20.68
C SER A 62 -9.46 23.81 21.63
N THR A 63 -10.01 22.63 21.93
CA THR A 63 -11.05 22.47 22.95
C THR A 63 -10.55 22.72 24.38
N LEU A 64 -9.27 22.39 24.68
CA LEU A 64 -8.64 22.71 25.95
C LEU A 64 -8.27 24.20 26.08
N GLU A 65 -7.90 24.86 24.98
CA GLU A 65 -7.56 26.30 24.98
C GLU A 65 -8.80 27.22 25.01
N GLY A 66 -9.93 26.79 24.46
CA GLY A 66 -11.18 27.58 24.43
C GLY A 66 -12.04 27.52 25.70
N GLY A 67 -11.61 26.79 26.74
CA GLY A 67 -12.38 26.56 27.97
C GLY A 67 -11.96 27.40 29.19
N ARG A 68 -11.16 28.45 29.01
CA ARG A 68 -10.73 29.36 30.08
C ARG A 68 -11.51 30.67 30.10
#